data_AF-A0A809QQM9-F1
#
_entry.id   AF-A0A809QQM9-F1
#
_cell.length_a   1.000
_cell.length_b   1.000
_cell.length_c   1.000
_cell.angle_alpha   90.00
_cell.angle_beta   90.00
_cell.angle_gamma   90.00
#
_symmetry.space_group_name_H-M   'P 1'
#
loop_
_entity.id
_entity.type
_entity.pdbx_description
1 polymer ?
#
loop_
_entity_poly.entity_id
_entity_poly.type
_entity_poly.pdbx_seq_one_letter_code
_entity_poly.pdbx_strand_id
1 'polypeptide(L)'
;MLDDATRNTIMGHWQQVAERSGLPFSDTAMSQPGFVYDTEPACRAVVTARTLTDDETGRSALAVFHAVQHGFYAQGRDVRDPAVLSALAVAAMNKVEGEGSFDVASFAETLVSPMAMSDAREHFEQAKNWGIRGFPALLLVHEGALHMLASGYTTRDDLISTFQALTQQ
;
A
#
# COMPACT_ATOMS: atom_id res chain seq x y z
N MET A 1 -0.05 -15.90 14.47
CA MET A 1 1.34 -16.08 13.98
C MET A 1 1.29 -16.79 12.64
N LEU A 2 2.21 -16.44 11.73
CA LEU A 2 2.31 -17.10 10.43
C LEU A 2 2.96 -18.49 10.61
N ASP A 3 2.34 -19.55 10.08
CA ASP A 3 2.98 -20.89 10.06
C ASP A 3 4.13 -20.95 9.04
N ASP A 4 4.99 -21.97 9.19
CA ASP A 4 6.21 -22.10 8.39
C ASP A 4 5.93 -22.38 6.90
N ALA A 5 4.85 -23.08 6.57
CA ALA A 5 4.49 -23.37 5.18
C ALA A 5 4.06 -22.09 4.44
N THR A 6 3.22 -21.29 5.09
CA THR A 6 2.77 -20.00 4.60
C THR A 6 3.94 -19.02 4.51
N ARG A 7 4.83 -19.01 5.50
CA ARG A 7 6.07 -18.21 5.50
C ARG A 7 6.93 -18.51 4.27
N ASN A 8 7.23 -19.78 4.03
CA ASN A 8 8.06 -20.21 2.90
C ASN A 8 7.41 -19.85 1.57
N THR A 9 6.09 -19.98 1.46
CA THR A 9 5.34 -19.59 0.26
C THR A 9 5.47 -18.10 -0.02
N ILE A 10 5.25 -17.24 1.00
CA ILE A 10 5.37 -15.79 0.85
C ILE A 10 6.80 -15.38 0.50
N MET A 11 7.81 -15.98 1.16
CA MET A 11 9.21 -15.70 0.86
C MET A 11 9.59 -16.12 -0.57
N GLY A 12 9.03 -17.23 -1.07
CA GLY A 12 9.18 -17.64 -2.47
C GLY A 12 8.59 -16.62 -3.44
N HIS A 13 7.44 -16.01 -3.12
CA HIS A 13 6.89 -14.92 -3.91
C HIS A 13 7.79 -13.67 -3.88
N TRP A 14 8.38 -13.32 -2.74
CA TRP A 14 9.30 -12.18 -2.64
C TRP A 14 10.53 -12.35 -3.53
N GLN A 15 11.10 -13.56 -3.56
CA GLN A 15 12.24 -13.87 -4.45
C GLN A 15 11.87 -13.67 -5.93
N GLN A 16 10.72 -14.21 -6.36
CA GLN A 16 10.25 -14.04 -7.74
C GLN A 16 10.00 -12.56 -8.10
N VAL A 17 9.46 -11.78 -7.16
CA VAL A 17 9.25 -10.34 -7.35
C VAL A 17 10.59 -9.62 -7.46
N ALA A 18 11.56 -9.92 -6.58
CA ALA A 18 12.90 -9.34 -6.61
C ALA A 18 13.61 -9.62 -7.95
N GLU A 19 13.57 -10.87 -8.43
CA GLU A 19 14.17 -11.29 -9.70
C GLU A 19 13.56 -10.56 -10.91
N ARG A 20 12.24 -10.37 -10.91
CA ARG A 20 11.53 -9.73 -12.04
C ARG A 20 11.62 -8.21 -12.04
N SER A 21 11.63 -7.59 -10.86
CA SER A 21 11.55 -6.13 -10.71
C SER A 21 12.90 -5.46 -10.44
N GLY A 22 13.90 -6.23 -9.97
CA GLY A 22 15.17 -5.68 -9.46
C GLY A 22 15.03 -4.91 -8.14
N LEU A 23 13.86 -4.93 -7.50
CA LEU A 23 13.64 -4.25 -6.23
C LEU A 23 14.32 -4.96 -5.07
N PRO A 24 14.79 -4.22 -4.05
CA PRO A 24 15.43 -4.82 -2.88
C PRO A 24 14.41 -5.51 -1.97
N PHE A 25 14.75 -6.73 -1.55
CA PHE A 25 14.03 -7.50 -0.54
C PHE A 25 15.01 -8.00 0.53
N SER A 26 14.56 -7.99 1.78
CA SER A 26 15.25 -8.52 2.96
C SER A 26 14.34 -9.50 3.69
N ASP A 27 14.92 -10.55 4.24
CA ASP A 27 14.25 -11.53 5.09
C ASP A 27 14.06 -11.05 6.55
N THR A 28 14.64 -9.90 6.91
CA THR A 28 14.71 -9.39 8.29
C THR A 28 13.33 -9.27 8.93
N ALA A 29 12.35 -8.66 8.25
CA ALA A 29 11.01 -8.47 8.81
C ALA A 29 10.31 -9.82 9.10
N MET A 30 10.41 -10.76 8.17
CA MET A 30 9.82 -12.09 8.34
C MET A 30 10.52 -12.88 9.43
N SER A 31 11.83 -12.72 9.61
CA SER A 31 12.62 -13.51 10.55
C SER A 31 12.43 -13.12 12.02
N GLN A 32 11.65 -12.08 12.32
CA GLN A 32 11.42 -11.63 13.69
C GLN A 32 10.61 -12.66 14.51
N PRO A 33 11.03 -12.99 15.75
CA PRO A 33 10.26 -13.86 16.63
C PRO A 33 8.84 -13.31 16.87
N GLY A 34 7.83 -14.17 16.77
CA GLY A 34 6.43 -13.78 17.00
C GLY A 34 5.81 -12.93 15.89
N PHE A 35 6.42 -12.87 14.70
CA PHE A 35 5.89 -12.11 13.56
C PHE A 35 4.43 -12.51 13.23
N VAL A 36 3.58 -11.49 13.11
CA VAL A 36 2.19 -11.57 12.69
C VAL A 36 2.09 -10.80 11.38
N TYR A 37 1.63 -11.46 10.33
CA TYR A 37 1.47 -10.85 9.00
C TYR A 37 0.17 -10.03 8.97
N ASP A 38 0.16 -8.93 9.73
CA ASP A 38 -0.94 -7.98 9.77
C ASP A 38 -0.60 -6.77 8.89
N THR A 39 -1.32 -6.64 7.77
CA THR A 39 -1.14 -5.55 6.81
C THR A 39 -2.06 -4.37 7.07
N GLU A 40 -3.02 -4.49 7.98
CA GLU A 40 -4.03 -3.46 8.21
C GLU A 40 -3.42 -2.13 8.68
N PRO A 41 -2.45 -2.09 9.64
CA PRO A 41 -1.83 -0.84 10.05
C PRO A 41 -1.14 -0.09 8.91
N ALA A 42 -0.46 -0.83 8.02
CA ALA A 42 0.20 -0.29 6.84
C ALA A 42 -0.81 0.29 5.84
N CYS A 43 -1.93 -0.39 5.59
CA CYS A 43 -3.02 0.14 4.77
C CYS A 43 -3.62 1.41 5.39
N ARG A 44 -3.85 1.41 6.71
CA ARG A 44 -4.39 2.55 7.43
C ARG A 44 -3.48 3.76 7.33
N ALA A 45 -2.15 3.60 7.39
CA ALA A 45 -1.22 4.72 7.20
C ALA A 45 -1.35 5.41 5.83
N VAL A 46 -1.63 4.65 4.77
CA VAL A 46 -1.86 5.22 3.43
C VAL A 46 -3.17 6.00 3.39
N VAL A 47 -4.22 5.49 4.03
CA VAL A 47 -5.51 6.18 4.15
C VAL A 47 -5.36 7.46 4.99
N THR A 48 -4.69 7.39 6.14
CA THR A 48 -4.40 8.55 6.99
C THR A 48 -3.68 9.65 6.23
N ALA A 49 -2.70 9.30 5.38
CA ALA A 49 -2.00 10.28 4.56
C ALA A 49 -2.96 11.04 3.62
N ARG A 50 -3.90 10.32 2.98
CA ARG A 50 -4.92 10.93 2.11
C ARG A 50 -5.87 11.84 2.90
N THR A 51 -6.30 11.42 4.08
CA THR A 51 -7.20 12.20 4.96
C THR A 51 -6.54 13.51 5.41
N LEU A 52 -5.25 13.49 5.75
CA LEU A 52 -4.54 14.66 6.27
C LEU A 52 -4.20 15.71 5.21
N THR A 53 -4.04 15.31 3.96
CA THR A 53 -3.64 16.22 2.88
C THR A 53 -4.80 16.75 2.06
N ASP A 54 -6.01 16.17 2.20
CA ASP A 54 -7.16 16.42 1.32
C ASP A 54 -6.76 16.35 -0.17
N ASP A 55 -5.80 15.45 -0.47
CA ASP A 55 -5.12 15.41 -1.77
C ASP A 55 -5.87 14.48 -2.73
N GLU A 56 -6.72 15.09 -3.56
CA GLU A 56 -7.42 14.40 -4.65
C GLU A 56 -6.48 13.77 -5.68
N THR A 57 -5.22 14.23 -5.78
CA THR A 57 -4.22 13.63 -6.68
C THR A 57 -3.61 12.35 -6.12
N GLY A 58 -3.73 12.11 -4.82
CA GLY A 58 -3.20 10.93 -4.13
C GLY A 58 -1.66 10.85 -4.10
N ARG A 59 -0.93 11.95 -4.37
CA ARG A 59 0.54 11.97 -4.40
C ARG A 59 1.13 11.67 -3.03
N SER A 60 0.59 12.28 -1.97
CA SER A 60 1.05 12.01 -0.61
C SER A 60 0.76 10.57 -0.19
N ALA A 61 -0.43 10.05 -0.48
CA ALA A 61 -0.77 8.65 -0.22
C ALA A 61 0.15 7.68 -0.96
N LEU A 62 0.47 7.94 -2.23
CA LEU A 62 1.39 7.14 -3.03
C LEU A 62 2.83 7.19 -2.47
N ALA A 63 3.29 8.36 -2.02
CA ALA A 63 4.60 8.49 -1.38
C ALA A 63 4.68 7.68 -0.08
N VAL A 64 3.64 7.73 0.75
CA VAL A 64 3.55 6.90 1.96
C VAL A 64 3.50 5.41 1.62
N PHE A 65 2.71 5.02 0.61
CA PHE A 65 2.65 3.63 0.13
C PHE A 65 4.06 3.10 -0.23
N HIS A 66 4.83 3.85 -1.01
CA HIS A 66 6.20 3.48 -1.36
C HIS A 66 7.14 3.46 -0.15
N ALA A 67 7.05 4.42 0.76
CA ALA A 67 7.90 4.48 1.94
C ALA A 67 7.65 3.29 2.88
N VAL A 68 6.40 2.90 3.06
CA VAL A 68 6.01 1.72 3.85
C VAL A 68 6.50 0.43 3.19
N GLN A 69 6.31 0.28 1.88
CA GLN A 69 6.84 -0.88 1.14
C GLN A 69 8.36 -0.99 1.25
N HIS A 70 9.08 0.12 1.06
CA HIS A 70 10.54 0.12 1.17
C HIS A 70 11.00 -0.16 2.61
N GLY A 71 10.32 0.42 3.61
CA GLY A 71 10.59 0.17 5.02
C GLY A 71 10.43 -1.30 5.38
N PHE A 72 9.36 -1.95 4.92
CA PHE A 72 9.12 -3.37 5.19
C PHE A 72 10.02 -4.30 4.37
N TYR A 73 9.92 -4.23 3.04
CA TYR A 73 10.57 -5.19 2.15
C TYR A 73 12.09 -4.98 2.08
N ALA A 74 12.58 -3.75 2.00
CA ALA A 74 14.00 -3.50 1.82
C ALA A 74 14.77 -3.37 3.14
N GLN A 75 14.13 -2.75 4.14
CA GLN A 75 14.80 -2.38 5.40
C GLN A 75 14.41 -3.27 6.59
N GLY A 76 13.43 -4.16 6.44
CA GLY A 76 13.02 -5.07 7.51
C GLY A 76 12.33 -4.38 8.70
N ARG A 77 11.82 -3.15 8.53
CA ARG A 77 11.15 -2.39 9.59
C ARG A 77 9.80 -3.02 9.93
N ASP A 78 9.43 -2.95 11.20
CA ASP A 78 8.13 -3.41 11.66
C ASP A 78 7.04 -2.39 11.34
N VAL A 79 6.38 -2.55 10.18
CA VAL A 79 5.30 -1.67 9.72
C VAL A 79 3.95 -1.95 10.38
N ARG A 80 3.93 -2.67 11.50
CA ARG A 80 2.77 -2.80 12.39
C ARG A 80 2.84 -1.79 13.54
N ASP A 81 4.04 -1.32 13.86
CA ASP A 81 4.27 -0.33 14.91
C ASP A 81 3.83 1.06 14.41
N PRO A 82 2.85 1.71 15.08
CA PRO A 82 2.42 3.05 14.75
C PRO A 82 3.57 4.07 14.73
N ALA A 83 4.57 3.94 15.60
CA ALA A 83 5.71 4.87 15.61
C ALA A 83 6.58 4.73 14.35
N VAL A 84 6.79 3.49 13.89
CA VAL A 84 7.51 3.20 12.64
C VAL A 84 6.75 3.74 11.45
N LEU A 85 5.45 3.49 11.37
CA LEU A 85 4.57 3.96 10.30
C LEU A 85 4.52 5.48 10.24
N SER A 86 4.29 6.16 11.37
CA SER A 86 4.22 7.62 11.42
C SER A 86 5.52 8.27 10.98
N ALA A 87 6.67 7.73 11.40
CA ALA A 87 7.97 8.24 10.98
C ALA A 87 8.22 8.06 9.46
N LEU A 88 7.83 6.91 8.90
CA LEU A 88 7.92 6.67 7.45
C LEU A 88 6.99 7.59 6.66
N ALA A 89 5.75 7.73 7.12
CA ALA A 89 4.72 8.49 6.45
C ALA A 89 5.05 9.98 6.41
N VAL A 90 5.35 10.58 7.57
CA VAL A 90 5.69 12.01 7.66
C VAL A 90 6.94 12.35 6.87
N ALA A 91 7.98 11.51 6.93
CA ALA A 91 9.18 11.73 6.11
C ALA A 91 8.89 11.66 4.59
N ALA A 92 7.91 10.88 4.16
CA ALA A 92 7.49 10.81 2.77
C ALA A 92 6.60 12.00 2.38
N MET A 93 5.63 12.36 3.21
CA MET A 93 4.71 13.47 3.00
C MET A 93 5.46 14.81 2.96
N ASN A 94 6.39 15.07 3.89
CA ASN A 94 7.18 16.31 3.91
C ASN A 94 8.06 16.48 2.65
N LYS A 95 8.47 15.39 2.00
CA LYS A 95 9.18 15.48 0.70
C LYS A 95 8.27 15.93 -0.44
N VAL A 96 6.97 15.63 -0.35
CA VAL A 96 5.98 15.94 -1.38
C VAL A 96 5.34 17.32 -1.14
N GLU A 97 4.96 17.60 0.10
CA GLU A 97 4.16 18.77 0.49
C GLU A 97 5.00 19.93 1.05
N GLY A 98 6.29 19.72 1.27
CA GLY A 98 7.19 20.70 1.86
C GLY A 98 7.73 20.27 3.22
N GLU A 99 9.00 20.60 3.46
CA GLU A 99 9.68 20.21 4.70
C GLU A 99 8.98 20.86 5.91
N GLY A 100 8.73 20.06 6.94
CA GLY A 100 8.03 20.51 8.15
C GLY A 100 6.52 20.74 8.03
N SER A 101 5.89 20.38 6.90
CA SER A 101 4.43 20.51 6.73
C SER A 101 3.63 19.58 7.66
N PHE A 102 4.20 18.43 8.03
CA PHE A 102 3.60 17.45 8.92
C PHE A 102 4.58 17.06 10.04
N ASP A 103 4.03 16.75 11.21
CA ASP A 103 4.77 16.22 12.35
C ASP A 103 4.33 14.79 12.70
N VAL A 104 5.27 14.03 13.28
CA VAL A 104 5.09 12.61 13.62
C VAL A 104 4.02 12.39 14.68
N ALA A 105 3.87 13.30 15.64
CA ALA A 105 2.94 13.14 16.76
C ALA A 105 1.49 13.27 16.27
N SER A 106 1.18 14.30 15.48
CA SER A 106 -0.15 14.51 14.88
C SER A 106 -0.55 13.39 13.93
N PHE A 107 0.40 12.89 13.12
CA PHE A 107 0.14 11.73 12.27
C PHE A 107 -0.15 10.48 13.12
N ALA A 108 0.63 10.22 14.17
CA ALA A 108 0.43 9.07 15.04
C ALA A 108 -0.93 9.10 15.75
N GLU A 109 -1.36 10.27 16.23
CA GLU A 109 -2.69 10.45 16.83
C GLU A 109 -3.81 10.13 15.83
N THR A 110 -3.67 10.61 14.60
CA THR A 110 -4.66 10.34 13.54
C THR A 110 -4.67 8.86 13.15
N LEU A 111 -3.49 8.24 13.00
CA LEU A 111 -3.33 6.84 12.61
C LEU A 111 -4.03 5.85 13.55
N VAL A 112 -4.07 6.16 14.85
CA VAL A 112 -4.71 5.31 15.87
C VAL A 112 -6.15 5.72 16.18
N SER A 113 -6.67 6.74 15.50
CA SER A 113 -8.03 7.23 15.72
C SER A 113 -9.09 6.22 15.21
N PRO A 114 -10.26 6.13 15.85
CA PRO A 114 -11.37 5.30 15.35
C PRO A 114 -11.82 5.67 13.93
N MET A 115 -11.68 6.95 13.56
CA MET A 115 -11.99 7.45 12.22
C MET A 115 -11.07 6.80 11.18
N ALA A 116 -9.74 6.87 11.35
CA ALA A 116 -8.81 6.25 10.42
C ALA A 116 -9.00 4.73 10.31
N MET A 117 -9.40 4.07 11.40
CA MET A 117 -9.75 2.63 11.40
C MET A 117 -11.02 2.36 10.57
N SER A 118 -12.03 3.20 10.68
CA SER A 118 -13.26 3.10 9.89
C SER A 118 -12.98 3.32 8.41
N ASP A 119 -12.24 4.37 8.06
CA ASP A 119 -11.91 4.72 6.68
C ASP A 119 -11.12 3.59 6.00
N ALA A 120 -10.13 3.01 6.68
CA ALA A 120 -9.38 1.86 6.17
C ALA A 120 -10.28 0.64 5.93
N ARG A 121 -11.22 0.38 6.85
CA ARG A 121 -12.20 -0.70 6.70
C ARG A 121 -13.12 -0.49 5.50
N GLU A 122 -13.61 0.73 5.30
CA GLU A 122 -14.46 1.08 4.16
C GLU A 122 -13.75 0.84 2.83
N HIS A 123 -12.45 1.17 2.74
CA HIS A 123 -11.64 0.84 1.56
C HIS A 123 -11.56 -0.67 1.28
N PHE A 124 -11.44 -1.51 2.32
CA PHE A 124 -11.45 -2.97 2.15
C PHE A 124 -12.81 -3.49 1.68
N GLU A 125 -13.91 -2.98 2.24
CA GLU A 125 -15.25 -3.35 1.82
C GLU A 125 -15.53 -2.88 0.39
N GLN A 126 -15.03 -1.70 0.00
CA GLN A 126 -15.16 -1.20 -1.36
C GLN A 126 -14.46 -2.12 -2.38
N ALA A 127 -13.24 -2.56 -2.08
CA ALA A 127 -12.51 -3.49 -2.95
C ALA A 127 -13.26 -4.83 -3.12
N LYS A 128 -13.87 -5.34 -2.03
CA LYS A 128 -14.72 -6.54 -2.09
C LYS A 128 -15.99 -6.31 -2.91
N ASN A 129 -16.66 -5.17 -2.74
CA ASN A 129 -17.88 -4.80 -3.46
C ASN A 129 -17.62 -4.66 -4.97
N TRP A 130 -16.42 -4.24 -5.36
CA TRP A 130 -15.98 -4.23 -6.76
C TRP A 130 -15.58 -5.62 -7.30
N GLY A 131 -15.67 -6.68 -6.48
CA GLY A 131 -15.36 -8.05 -6.87
C GLY A 131 -13.86 -8.33 -7.04
N ILE A 132 -12.99 -7.52 -6.44
CA ILE A 132 -11.54 -7.71 -6.51
C ILE A 132 -11.16 -8.94 -5.68
N ARG A 133 -10.51 -9.91 -6.34
CA ARG A 133 -10.10 -11.20 -5.75
C ARG A 133 -8.59 -11.41 -5.69
N GLY A 134 -7.82 -10.47 -6.23
CA GLY A 134 -6.37 -10.52 -6.26
C GLY A 134 -5.78 -9.13 -6.48
N PHE A 135 -4.54 -8.96 -6.04
CA PHE A 135 -3.79 -7.70 -6.15
C PHE A 135 -2.45 -7.93 -6.87
N PRO A 136 -1.87 -6.90 -7.53
CA PRO A 136 -2.43 -5.56 -7.71
C PRO A 136 -3.65 -5.57 -8.65
N ALA A 137 -4.58 -4.64 -8.45
CA ALA A 137 -5.73 -4.44 -9.31
C ALA A 137 -5.79 -2.99 -9.77
N LEU A 138 -6.10 -2.77 -11.03
CA LEU A 138 -6.33 -1.43 -11.59
C LEU A 138 -7.67 -1.43 -12.30
N LEU A 139 -8.48 -0.42 -11.99
CA LEU A 139 -9.83 -0.26 -12.52
C LEU A 139 -9.96 1.12 -13.16
N LEU A 140 -10.80 1.18 -14.19
CA LEU A 140 -11.18 2.40 -14.88
C LEU A 140 -12.65 2.68 -14.57
N VAL A 141 -12.96 3.87 -14.05
CA VAL A 141 -14.33 4.39 -14.05
C VAL A 141 -14.51 5.21 -15.32
N HIS A 142 -15.35 4.74 -16.23
CA HIS A 142 -15.64 5.40 -17.51
C HIS A 142 -17.12 5.31 -17.80
N GLU A 143 -17.73 6.42 -18.22
CA GLU A 143 -19.18 6.51 -18.51
C GLU A 143 -20.10 5.97 -17.40
N GLY A 144 -19.72 6.16 -16.14
CA GLY A 144 -20.50 5.69 -14.99
C GLY A 144 -20.40 4.18 -14.73
N ALA A 145 -19.58 3.45 -15.49
CA ALA A 145 -19.30 2.03 -15.30
C ALA A 145 -17.85 1.82 -14.83
N LEU A 146 -17.63 0.69 -14.15
CA LEU A 146 -16.34 0.28 -13.62
C LEU A 146 -15.80 -0.89 -14.46
N HIS A 147 -14.65 -0.70 -15.07
CA HIS A 147 -13.99 -1.64 -15.96
C HIS A 147 -12.67 -2.11 -15.36
N MET A 148 -12.39 -3.40 -15.46
CA MET A 148 -11.11 -3.97 -15.00
C MET A 148 -10.02 -3.69 -16.05
N LEU A 149 -8.96 -2.99 -15.66
CA LEU A 149 -7.76 -2.81 -16.49
C LEU A 149 -6.72 -3.90 -16.22
N ALA A 150 -6.55 -4.27 -14.94
CA ALA A 150 -5.62 -5.32 -14.55
C ALA A 150 -6.08 -6.04 -13.28
N SER A 151 -5.89 -7.36 -13.25
CA SER A 151 -6.15 -8.22 -12.10
C SER A 151 -4.91 -9.11 -11.88
N GLY A 152 -3.83 -8.48 -11.39
CA GLY A 152 -2.49 -9.06 -11.26
C GLY A 152 -1.41 -8.15 -11.85
N TYR A 153 -0.15 -8.54 -11.68
CA TYR A 153 0.98 -7.85 -12.31
C TYR A 153 0.86 -7.91 -13.85
N THR A 154 1.12 -6.78 -14.50
CA THR A 154 1.11 -6.65 -15.95
C THR A 154 2.10 -5.57 -16.39
N THR A 155 2.42 -5.52 -17.68
CA THR A 155 3.34 -4.52 -18.22
C THR A 155 2.64 -3.19 -18.50
N ARG A 156 3.41 -2.11 -18.61
CA ARG A 156 2.90 -0.80 -19.02
C ARG A 156 2.21 -0.86 -20.38
N ASP A 157 2.80 -1.58 -21.33
CA ASP A 157 2.32 -1.61 -22.70
C ASP A 157 0.98 -2.38 -22.80
N ASP A 158 0.83 -3.48 -22.06
CA ASP A 158 -0.44 -4.20 -21.93
C ASP A 158 -1.53 -3.32 -21.30
N LEU A 159 -1.19 -2.59 -20.21
CA LEU A 159 -2.13 -1.64 -19.57
C LEU A 159 -2.62 -0.57 -20.53
N ILE A 160 -1.71 0.05 -21.29
CA ILE A 160 -2.06 1.08 -22.28
C ILE A 160 -2.97 0.49 -23.35
N SER A 161 -2.66 -0.72 -23.84
CA SER A 161 -3.48 -1.40 -24.83
C SER A 161 -4.90 -1.67 -24.31
N THR A 162 -5.06 -2.17 -23.08
CA THR A 162 -6.38 -2.41 -22.48
C THR A 162 -7.15 -1.12 -22.27
N PHE A 163 -6.50 -0.06 -21.80
CA PHE A 163 -7.12 1.26 -21.61
C PHE A 163 -7.64 1.83 -22.93
N GLN A 164 -6.85 1.78 -24.00
CA GLN A 164 -7.25 2.28 -25.31
C GLN A 164 -8.44 1.52 -25.88
N ALA A 165 -8.47 0.19 -25.72
CA ALA A 165 -9.58 -0.64 -26.19
C ALA A 165 -10.92 -0.36 -25.47
N LEU A 166 -10.87 0.12 -24.23
CA LEU A 166 -12.07 0.44 -23.43
C LEU A 166 -12.58 1.86 -23.63
N THR A 167 -11.71 2.79 -24.02
CA THR A 167 -12.05 4.23 -24.17
C THR A 167 -12.31 4.65 -25.63
N GLN A 168 -12.09 3.75 -26.58
CA GLN A 168 -12.43 3.95 -28.00
C GLN A 168 -13.77 3.29 -28.40
N GLN A 169 -14.48 2.70 -27.43
CA GLN A 169 -15.86 2.22 -27.58
C GLN A 169 -16.82 3.38 -27.37
#